data_AF-A0A5A9P368-F1
#
_entry.id   AF-A0A5A9P368-F1
#
_cell.length_a   1.000
_cell.length_b   1.000
_cell.length_c   1.000
_cell.angle_alpha   90.00
_cell.angle_beta   90.00
_cell.angle_gamma   90.00
#
_symmetry.space_group_name_H-M   'P 1'
#
loop_
_entity.id
_entity.type
_entity.pdbx_description
1 polymer ?
#
loop_
_entity_poly.entity_id
_entity_poly.type
_entity_poly.pdbx_seq_one_letter_code
_entity_poly.pdbx_strand_id
1 'polypeptide(L)'
;MVRCCRTLHSSPCYNLHRVRVDVRRFRQLGSSSGATGEPANGANHAGTGGPGAPGAPSQLSHRSRFRLQFPQLALRRRLGQLSCMSRPTTRLRSWPLSFLYYILPFGALKPLAKVGWRPTSRVTIYKTIPTRLLSRAWGRLNQVELPTWLRKPIYSLYIWTFGVNMKEAAVEDLQLYRNLGEFFRRKLKPQARPVCDSHCVISPADGKILHFGRVKNCEVEQVKGVTYSLETFLGPLTWTENLLNNRNEDDPGSFQDTLVTKEGNELFHCVVYLAPGDYHCFHSPTDWRVAHRRHFPGSLMSVNPGIARWIKELFCHNERVVLSGDWTHGFFSLTAVGATNVGSIRIYFDKELRTNNPRYNKGSYNDFSYISNNNQEGISMRKGEHLGEFNLGSTIVLLFEAPRNFTFNLQAGQKIRYGEPLGTM
;
A
#
# COMPACT_ATOMS: atom_id res chain seq x y z
N MET A 1 13.13 -10.53 52.84
CA MET A 1 14.55 -10.82 53.15
C MET A 1 15.27 -11.02 51.82
N VAL A 2 16.19 -10.11 51.50
CA VAL A 2 17.00 -10.15 50.27
C VAL A 2 18.01 -11.28 50.37
N ARG A 3 18.14 -12.13 49.35
CA ARG A 3 19.42 -12.77 49.03
C ARG A 3 19.50 -13.21 47.57
N CYS A 4 20.31 -12.45 46.85
CA CYS A 4 20.87 -12.74 45.55
C CYS A 4 21.96 -13.83 45.71
N CYS A 5 21.98 -14.83 44.83
CA CYS A 5 23.14 -15.69 44.63
C CYS A 5 23.39 -15.86 43.13
N ARG A 6 24.54 -15.31 42.68
CA ARG A 6 25.19 -15.64 41.42
C ARG A 6 26.01 -16.91 41.61
N THR A 7 25.98 -17.81 40.64
CA THR A 7 27.11 -18.68 40.33
C THR A 7 27.26 -18.86 38.82
N LEU A 8 28.50 -18.63 38.38
CA LEU A 8 29.08 -18.77 37.04
C LEU A 8 29.20 -20.24 36.62
N HIS A 9 29.00 -20.54 35.33
CA HIS A 9 29.75 -21.52 34.51
C HIS A 9 29.26 -21.38 33.04
N SER A 10 29.96 -20.64 32.17
CA SER A 10 31.10 -21.04 31.29
C SER A 10 30.74 -22.07 30.21
N SER A 11 30.28 -21.58 29.04
CA SER A 11 30.18 -22.34 27.78
C SER A 11 31.47 -22.19 26.95
N PRO A 12 31.90 -23.20 26.18
CA PRO A 12 33.15 -23.14 25.40
C PRO A 12 33.00 -22.24 24.17
N CYS A 13 33.98 -21.36 23.98
CA CYS A 13 34.08 -20.43 22.86
C CYS A 13 34.82 -21.10 21.69
N TYR A 14 34.13 -21.38 20.58
CA TYR A 14 34.75 -21.83 19.34
C TYR A 14 35.40 -20.65 18.61
N ASN A 15 36.70 -20.76 18.35
CA ASN A 15 37.51 -19.73 17.71
C ASN A 15 37.40 -19.82 16.17
N LEU A 16 36.43 -19.12 15.57
CA LEU A 16 36.14 -19.11 14.12
C LEU A 16 37.06 -18.16 13.32
N HIS A 17 38.39 -18.30 13.46
CA HIS A 17 39.34 -17.45 12.72
C HIS A 17 40.22 -18.14 11.67
N ARG A 18 39.94 -19.40 11.31
CA ARG A 18 40.62 -20.06 10.18
C ARG A 18 39.67 -20.97 9.41
N VAL A 19 39.14 -20.49 8.29
CA VAL A 19 38.53 -21.34 7.27
C VAL A 19 39.57 -21.55 6.16
N ARG A 20 40.09 -22.78 6.04
CA ARG A 20 40.83 -23.22 4.84
C ARG A 20 39.80 -23.57 3.78
N VAL A 21 39.90 -22.96 2.60
CA VAL A 21 39.11 -23.34 1.42
C VAL A 21 40.08 -23.95 0.41
N ASP A 22 40.01 -25.27 0.23
CA ASP A 22 40.68 -25.97 -0.86
C ASP A 22 39.76 -25.95 -2.09
N VAL A 23 40.16 -25.22 -3.13
CA VAL A 23 39.44 -25.21 -4.41
C VAL A 23 40.08 -26.23 -5.33
N ARG A 24 39.45 -27.40 -5.50
CA ARG A 24 39.75 -28.32 -6.59
C ARG A 24 39.08 -27.80 -7.86
N ARG A 25 39.89 -27.45 -8.88
CA ARG A 25 39.38 -27.08 -10.21
C ARG A 25 39.05 -28.36 -10.98
N PHE A 26 37.77 -28.65 -11.19
CA PHE A 26 37.34 -29.69 -12.13
C PHE A 26 37.67 -29.24 -13.55
N ARG A 27 38.39 -30.09 -14.29
CA ARG A 27 38.68 -29.91 -15.72
C ARG A 27 37.44 -30.37 -16.49
N GLN A 28 36.84 -29.49 -17.28
CA GLN A 28 35.86 -29.87 -18.31
C GLN A 28 36.58 -30.77 -19.32
N LEU A 29 36.18 -32.04 -19.42
CA LEU A 29 36.45 -32.86 -20.59
C LEU A 29 35.58 -32.34 -21.73
N GLY A 30 36.23 -32.11 -22.88
CA GLY A 30 35.61 -31.57 -24.08
C GLY A 30 34.51 -32.49 -24.62
N SER A 31 33.42 -31.86 -25.04
CA SER A 31 32.38 -32.43 -25.88
C SER A 31 32.89 -32.53 -27.31
N SER A 32 33.03 -33.73 -27.84
CA SER A 32 33.09 -33.99 -29.27
C SER A 32 32.15 -35.13 -29.66
N SER A 33 31.60 -34.97 -30.87
CA SER A 33 30.88 -35.93 -31.70
C SER A 33 29.34 -35.98 -31.61
N GLY A 34 28.77 -35.78 -32.81
CA GLY A 34 27.35 -35.87 -33.15
C GLY A 34 27.21 -35.60 -34.66
N ALA A 35 27.78 -36.47 -35.49
CA ALA A 35 27.52 -36.51 -36.93
C ALA A 35 27.68 -37.95 -37.47
N THR A 36 26.53 -38.53 -37.77
CA THR A 36 26.17 -39.57 -38.75
C THR A 36 27.25 -40.18 -39.67
N GLY A 37 27.25 -41.51 -39.79
CA GLY A 37 27.81 -42.25 -40.94
C GLY A 37 28.24 -43.69 -40.64
N GLU A 38 27.34 -44.66 -40.85
CA GLU A 38 27.63 -46.10 -41.09
C GLU A 38 28.10 -46.35 -42.55
N PRO A 39 28.50 -47.57 -42.97
CA PRO A 39 29.18 -48.66 -42.26
C PRO A 39 30.34 -49.30 -43.08
N ALA A 40 31.02 -50.30 -42.50
CA ALA A 40 31.44 -51.59 -43.09
C ALA A 40 32.91 -52.03 -42.88
N ASN A 41 33.00 -53.34 -42.55
CA ASN A 41 34.08 -54.31 -42.77
C ASN A 41 35.35 -54.33 -41.90
N GLY A 42 35.58 -55.51 -41.29
CA GLY A 42 36.82 -56.26 -41.57
C GLY A 42 37.75 -56.58 -40.40
N ALA A 43 37.57 -57.77 -39.82
CA ALA A 43 38.58 -58.78 -39.49
C ALA A 43 39.91 -58.46 -38.73
N ASN A 44 40.12 -59.27 -37.69
CA ASN A 44 41.32 -60.07 -37.33
C ASN A 44 42.52 -59.51 -36.52
N HIS A 45 42.89 -60.36 -35.54
CA HIS A 45 44.20 -60.65 -34.91
C HIS A 45 44.90 -59.56 -34.07
N ALA A 46 45.14 -59.75 -32.75
CA ALA A 46 46.02 -60.68 -32.01
C ALA A 46 47.49 -60.21 -31.87
N GLY A 47 48.01 -60.21 -30.62
CA GLY A 47 49.44 -60.09 -30.26
C GLY A 47 49.74 -58.97 -29.24
N THR A 48 49.71 -59.19 -27.92
CA THR A 48 50.82 -59.61 -27.02
C THR A 48 52.16 -58.88 -27.18
N GLY A 49 52.67 -58.25 -26.11
CA GLY A 49 54.12 -58.08 -25.92
C GLY A 49 54.62 -56.89 -25.08
N GLY A 50 54.62 -57.04 -23.75
CA GLY A 50 55.78 -56.83 -22.86
C GLY A 50 56.46 -55.46 -22.67
N PRO A 51 57.24 -55.28 -21.58
CA PRO A 51 57.38 -54.01 -20.87
C PRO A 51 58.79 -53.38 -20.94
N GLY A 52 58.91 -52.08 -20.63
CA GLY A 52 60.20 -51.42 -20.47
C GLY A 52 60.11 -50.04 -19.80
N ALA A 53 60.45 -49.99 -18.51
CA ALA A 53 60.94 -48.80 -17.81
C ALA A 53 62.44 -49.04 -17.50
N PRO A 54 63.26 -48.09 -16.98
CA PRO A 54 62.95 -46.74 -16.49
C PRO A 54 63.95 -45.64 -16.97
N GLY A 55 63.59 -44.36 -16.77
CA GLY A 55 64.51 -43.24 -16.94
C GLY A 55 63.96 -41.95 -16.31
N ALA A 56 64.47 -41.59 -15.14
CA ALA A 56 64.42 -40.25 -14.55
C ALA A 56 65.84 -39.63 -14.66
N PRO A 57 66.09 -38.32 -14.45
CA PRO A 57 65.27 -37.35 -13.72
C PRO A 57 65.25 -35.90 -14.29
N SER A 58 64.53 -35.03 -13.55
CA SER A 58 64.63 -33.56 -13.48
C SER A 58 63.88 -32.73 -14.54
N GLN A 59 62.89 -31.93 -14.11
CA GLN A 59 63.08 -30.51 -13.78
C GLN A 59 61.80 -29.86 -13.19
N LEU A 60 61.97 -29.27 -12.00
CA LEU A 60 61.36 -28.06 -11.42
C LEU A 60 59.89 -27.68 -11.74
N SER A 61 59.02 -27.89 -10.75
CA SER A 61 57.71 -27.24 -10.65
C SER A 61 57.83 -25.79 -10.17
N HIS A 62 57.45 -24.81 -10.99
CA HIS A 62 57.32 -23.42 -10.55
C HIS A 62 55.90 -23.16 -10.01
N ARG A 63 55.73 -23.16 -8.68
CA ARG A 63 54.51 -22.69 -8.01
C ARG A 63 54.59 -21.17 -7.84
N SER A 64 53.86 -20.40 -8.65
CA SER A 64 53.65 -18.97 -8.42
C SER A 64 52.62 -18.77 -7.29
N ARG A 65 53.08 -18.32 -6.12
CA ARG A 65 52.23 -17.86 -5.02
C ARG A 65 51.90 -16.39 -5.24
N PHE A 66 50.65 -16.07 -5.58
CA PHE A 66 50.18 -14.69 -5.57
C PHE A 66 49.69 -14.32 -4.16
N ARG A 67 50.25 -13.24 -3.61
CA ARG A 67 49.88 -12.65 -2.31
C ARG A 67 49.20 -11.32 -2.61
N LEU A 68 47.86 -11.30 -2.60
CA LEU A 68 47.09 -10.05 -2.72
C LEU A 68 47.03 -9.37 -1.36
N GLN A 69 47.78 -8.28 -1.21
CA GLN A 69 47.66 -7.34 -0.09
C GLN A 69 46.56 -6.32 -0.43
N PHE A 70 45.52 -6.27 0.41
CA PHE A 70 44.57 -5.16 0.41
C PHE A 70 44.96 -4.19 1.54
N PRO A 71 45.04 -2.87 1.28
CA PRO A 71 45.28 -1.89 2.34
C PRO A 71 44.04 -1.83 3.25
N GLN A 72 44.19 -2.23 4.51
CA GLN A 72 43.20 -1.98 5.55
C GLN A 72 43.17 -0.48 5.84
N LEU A 73 42.13 0.21 5.38
CA LEU A 73 41.78 1.53 5.89
C LEU A 73 41.40 1.39 7.37
N ALA A 74 42.31 1.83 8.23
CA ALA A 74 42.14 1.87 9.67
C ALA A 74 41.00 2.85 10.03
N LEU A 75 39.88 2.32 10.49
CA LEU A 75 38.83 3.11 11.13
C LEU A 75 38.32 2.39 12.38
N ARG A 76 39.02 2.55 13.50
CA ARG A 76 38.44 2.53 14.87
C ARG A 76 39.51 2.69 15.95
N ARG A 77 39.76 3.93 16.36
CA ARG A 77 40.10 4.26 17.77
C ARG A 77 39.57 5.66 18.08
N ARG A 78 38.29 5.70 18.44
CA ARG A 78 37.65 6.66 19.36
C ARG A 78 36.17 6.33 19.40
N LEU A 79 35.81 5.43 20.30
CA LEU A 79 34.46 5.26 20.87
C LEU A 79 34.64 4.36 22.10
N GLY A 80 35.36 4.90 23.08
CA GLY A 80 35.55 4.35 24.42
C GLY A 80 34.95 5.26 25.49
N GLN A 81 34.02 6.13 25.12
CA GLN A 81 33.21 6.94 26.04
C GLN A 81 31.84 7.10 25.41
N LEU A 82 30.85 6.52 26.07
CA LEU A 82 29.39 6.74 26.03
C LEU A 82 28.69 5.39 26.22
N SER A 83 28.80 4.89 27.46
CA SER A 83 27.82 3.99 28.03
C SER A 83 26.62 4.84 28.45
N CYS A 84 25.49 4.67 27.75
CA CYS A 84 24.12 4.67 28.28
C CYS A 84 23.10 4.84 27.13
N MET A 85 21.93 4.21 27.30
CA MET A 85 20.76 4.21 26.42
C MET A 85 20.71 3.10 25.35
N SER A 86 20.16 1.96 25.78
CA SER A 86 19.42 1.02 24.94
C SER A 86 18.37 1.76 24.09
N ARG A 87 18.53 1.75 22.77
CA ARG A 87 17.47 2.08 21.80
C ARG A 87 17.22 0.85 20.92
N PRO A 88 15.96 0.46 20.68
CA PRO A 88 15.65 -0.72 19.90
C PRO A 88 15.97 -0.48 18.42
N THR A 89 16.43 -1.55 17.78
CA THR A 89 16.77 -1.72 16.37
C THR A 89 15.55 -1.56 15.46
N THR A 90 15.11 -0.32 15.19
CA THR A 90 14.03 -0.03 14.22
C THR A 90 14.48 0.81 13.02
N ARG A 91 15.74 1.25 12.96
CA ARG A 91 16.22 2.16 11.89
C ARG A 91 16.71 1.48 10.60
N LEU A 92 16.82 0.15 10.53
CA LEU A 92 17.24 -0.52 9.29
C LEU A 92 16.09 -0.88 8.34
N ARG A 93 14.83 -0.62 8.72
CA ARG A 93 13.63 -1.00 7.95
C ARG A 93 13.08 0.13 7.06
N SER A 94 13.66 1.33 7.12
CA SER A 94 13.23 2.50 6.32
C SER A 94 13.98 2.67 5.00
N TRP A 95 14.91 1.77 4.65
CA TRP A 95 15.84 1.99 3.55
C TRP A 95 15.32 1.78 2.11
N PRO A 96 14.21 1.06 1.81
CA PRO A 96 13.73 0.98 0.42
C PRO A 96 12.77 2.13 0.03
N LEU A 97 12.15 2.81 1.01
CA LEU A 97 11.23 3.93 0.74
C LEU A 97 11.96 5.19 0.26
N SER A 98 13.21 5.39 0.69
CA SER A 98 14.04 6.49 0.18
C SER A 98 14.42 6.27 -1.28
N PHE A 99 14.67 5.04 -1.73
CA PHE A 99 15.11 4.76 -3.09
C PHE A 99 14.02 5.09 -4.14
N LEU A 100 12.75 4.81 -3.83
CA LEU A 100 11.60 5.22 -4.64
C LEU A 100 11.32 6.74 -4.60
N TYR A 101 11.79 7.43 -3.56
CA TYR A 101 11.69 8.90 -3.43
C TYR A 101 12.76 9.65 -4.27
N TYR A 102 13.82 8.96 -4.71
CA TYR A 102 14.97 9.58 -5.39
C TYR A 102 15.02 9.39 -6.92
N ILE A 103 14.09 8.65 -7.55
CA ILE A 103 13.97 8.57 -9.02
C ILE A 103 13.07 9.70 -9.58
N LEU A 104 13.17 10.87 -8.96
CA LEU A 104 12.90 12.15 -9.60
C LEU A 104 14.07 13.04 -9.17
N PRO A 105 15.19 13.03 -9.91
CA PRO A 105 16.32 13.84 -9.51
C PRO A 105 15.90 15.28 -9.76
N PHE A 106 15.59 16.03 -8.70
CA PHE A 106 15.54 17.50 -8.77
C PHE A 106 16.88 18.08 -9.26
N GLY A 107 17.95 17.28 -9.32
CA GLY A 107 19.18 17.59 -10.06
C GLY A 107 19.00 17.76 -11.58
N ALA A 108 18.00 17.12 -12.20
CA ALA A 108 17.69 17.27 -13.62
C ALA A 108 16.94 18.58 -13.97
N LEU A 109 16.46 19.31 -12.95
CA LEU A 109 15.80 20.62 -13.10
C LEU A 109 16.78 21.80 -12.99
N LYS A 110 18.06 21.55 -12.65
CA LYS A 110 19.12 22.57 -12.64
C LYS A 110 19.29 23.36 -13.96
N PRO A 111 19.18 22.76 -15.16
CA PRO A 111 19.27 23.53 -16.40
C PRO A 111 18.07 24.45 -16.64
N LEU A 112 16.89 24.15 -16.08
CA LEU A 112 15.68 24.97 -16.25
C LEU A 112 15.71 26.26 -15.41
N ALA A 113 16.43 26.25 -14.28
CA ALA A 113 16.65 27.45 -13.48
C ALA A 113 17.52 28.51 -14.21
N LYS A 114 18.34 28.10 -15.20
CA LYS A 114 19.12 29.01 -16.05
C LYS A 114 18.27 29.72 -17.11
N VAL A 115 17.03 29.28 -17.35
CA VAL A 115 16.09 29.84 -18.35
C VAL A 115 15.05 30.76 -17.68
N GLY A 116 15.32 31.26 -16.46
CA GLY A 116 14.39 32.16 -15.75
C GLY A 116 13.17 31.45 -15.16
N TRP A 117 13.14 30.12 -15.12
CA TRP A 117 12.05 29.36 -14.53
C TRP A 117 12.08 29.47 -13.00
N ARG A 118 11.27 30.38 -12.44
CA ARG A 118 11.03 30.46 -10.99
C ARG A 118 9.91 29.46 -10.65
N PRO A 119 10.18 28.41 -9.85
CA PRO A 119 9.12 27.50 -9.45
C PRO A 119 8.16 28.22 -8.50
N THR A 120 6.98 28.60 -9.01
CA THR A 120 5.79 28.90 -8.21
C THR A 120 5.50 27.67 -7.35
N SER A 121 5.70 27.73 -6.04
CA SER A 121 5.38 26.71 -5.00
C SER A 121 5.66 25.21 -5.29
N ARG A 122 6.17 24.46 -4.28
CA ARG A 122 6.34 22.99 -4.38
C ARG A 122 5.04 22.26 -4.79
N VAL A 123 3.89 22.80 -4.42
CA VAL A 123 2.56 22.25 -4.75
C VAL A 123 2.25 22.38 -6.24
N THR A 124 2.60 23.50 -6.88
CA THR A 124 2.32 23.69 -8.31
C THR A 124 3.14 22.71 -9.15
N ILE A 125 4.42 22.53 -8.85
CA ILE A 125 5.26 21.52 -9.51
C ILE A 125 4.68 20.11 -9.31
N TYR A 126 4.20 19.80 -8.11
CA TYR A 126 3.61 18.49 -7.87
C TYR A 126 2.30 18.29 -8.63
N LYS A 127 1.48 19.34 -8.77
CA LYS A 127 0.23 19.32 -9.55
C LYS A 127 0.46 19.17 -11.06
N THR A 128 1.65 19.49 -11.59
CA THR A 128 1.95 19.27 -13.02
C THR A 128 2.38 17.83 -13.33
N ILE A 129 2.68 17.01 -12.33
CA ILE A 129 3.01 15.60 -12.54
C ILE A 129 1.78 14.88 -13.12
N PRO A 130 1.90 14.13 -14.24
CA PRO A 130 0.78 13.44 -14.87
C PRO A 130 0.40 12.16 -14.10
N THR A 131 -0.03 12.35 -12.85
CA THR A 131 -0.30 11.27 -11.88
C THR A 131 -1.29 10.24 -12.37
N ARG A 132 -2.29 10.63 -13.19
CA ARG A 132 -3.23 9.69 -13.83
C ARG A 132 -2.55 8.78 -14.85
N LEU A 133 -1.68 9.34 -15.69
CA LEU A 133 -0.93 8.55 -16.68
C LEU A 133 -0.02 7.54 -15.98
N LEU A 134 0.71 7.99 -14.95
CA LEU A 134 1.55 7.13 -14.13
C LEU A 134 0.73 6.03 -13.44
N SER A 135 -0.43 6.37 -12.88
CA SER A 135 -1.30 5.40 -12.21
C SER A 135 -1.87 4.36 -13.18
N ARG A 136 -2.19 4.75 -14.43
CA ARG A 136 -2.61 3.80 -15.48
C ARG A 136 -1.46 2.90 -15.92
N ALA A 137 -0.26 3.46 -16.14
CA ALA A 137 0.92 2.69 -16.50
C ALA A 137 1.27 1.67 -15.39
N TRP A 138 1.23 2.11 -14.13
CA TRP A 138 1.41 1.26 -12.96
C TRP A 138 0.32 0.18 -12.85
N GLY A 139 -0.94 0.54 -13.09
CA GLY A 139 -2.05 -0.42 -13.12
C GLY A 139 -1.85 -1.51 -14.18
N ARG A 140 -1.42 -1.14 -15.40
CA ARG A 140 -1.08 -2.09 -16.47
C ARG A 140 0.09 -2.99 -16.07
N LEU A 141 1.16 -2.41 -15.51
CA LEU A 141 2.31 -3.16 -15.03
C LEU A 141 1.93 -4.18 -13.95
N ASN A 142 1.05 -3.80 -13.01
CA ASN A 142 0.59 -4.70 -11.94
C ASN A 142 -0.30 -5.84 -12.43
N GLN A 143 -0.84 -5.75 -13.64
CA GLN A 143 -1.64 -6.81 -14.26
C GLN A 143 -0.78 -7.78 -15.07
N VAL A 144 0.48 -7.43 -15.37
CA VAL A 144 1.40 -8.32 -16.08
C VAL A 144 1.69 -9.54 -15.23
N GLU A 145 1.50 -10.72 -15.81
CA GLU A 145 1.81 -11.99 -15.16
C GLU A 145 3.31 -12.12 -14.94
N LEU A 146 3.69 -12.37 -13.69
CA LEU A 146 5.08 -12.57 -13.30
C LEU A 146 5.47 -14.03 -13.55
N PRO A 147 6.64 -14.30 -14.16
CA PRO A 147 7.22 -15.64 -14.20
C PRO A 147 7.36 -16.22 -12.79
N THR A 148 7.09 -17.52 -12.62
CA THR A 148 7.08 -18.20 -11.31
C THR A 148 8.39 -18.02 -10.52
N TRP A 149 9.53 -18.07 -11.20
CA TRP A 149 10.83 -17.83 -10.59
C TRP A 149 11.02 -16.41 -10.04
N LEU A 150 10.28 -15.43 -10.57
CA LEU A 150 10.36 -14.01 -10.18
C LEU A 150 9.29 -13.61 -9.13
N ARG A 151 8.21 -14.39 -8.98
CA ARG A 151 7.14 -14.14 -8.00
C ARG A 151 7.66 -14.01 -6.57
N LYS A 152 8.31 -15.06 -6.06
CA LYS A 152 8.84 -15.09 -4.69
C LYS A 152 9.80 -13.93 -4.37
N PRO A 153 10.83 -13.61 -5.17
CA PRO A 153 11.72 -12.49 -4.85
C PRO A 153 11.02 -11.13 -4.88
N ILE A 154 10.15 -10.86 -5.87
CA ILE A 154 9.40 -9.59 -5.96
C ILE A 154 8.46 -9.43 -4.75
N TYR A 155 7.65 -10.45 -4.48
CA TYR A 155 6.70 -10.38 -3.36
C TYR A 155 7.42 -10.33 -2.01
N SER A 156 8.52 -11.05 -1.84
CA SER A 156 9.33 -10.97 -0.62
C SER A 156 9.92 -9.57 -0.41
N LEU A 157 10.42 -8.93 -1.46
CA LEU A 157 10.89 -7.55 -1.41
C LEU A 157 9.76 -6.59 -1.01
N TYR A 158 8.57 -6.78 -1.57
CA TYR A 158 7.39 -5.97 -1.23
C TYR A 158 6.97 -6.16 0.23
N ILE A 159 6.87 -7.41 0.69
CA ILE A 159 6.54 -7.78 2.07
C ILE A 159 7.53 -7.14 3.04
N TRP A 160 8.82 -7.22 2.74
CA TRP A 160 9.86 -6.62 3.55
C TRP A 160 9.75 -5.08 3.61
N THR A 161 9.53 -4.45 2.44
CA THR A 161 9.46 -3.00 2.28
C THR A 161 8.26 -2.38 2.98
N PHE A 162 7.07 -2.99 2.85
CA PHE A 162 5.82 -2.43 3.36
C PHE A 162 5.31 -3.10 4.63
N GLY A 163 5.99 -4.16 5.09
CA GLY A 163 5.62 -4.87 6.32
C GLY A 163 4.31 -5.63 6.22
N VAL A 164 4.01 -6.19 5.05
CA VAL A 164 2.80 -7.00 4.82
C VAL A 164 2.83 -8.23 5.74
N ASN A 165 1.74 -8.48 6.45
CA ASN A 165 1.57 -9.71 7.21
C ASN A 165 0.94 -10.78 6.30
N MET A 166 1.69 -11.82 5.95
CA MET A 166 1.15 -12.90 5.11
C MET A 166 0.37 -13.95 5.90
N LYS A 167 0.53 -14.03 7.22
CA LYS A 167 -0.17 -15.03 8.05
C LYS A 167 -1.69 -14.84 8.09
N GLU A 168 -2.14 -13.61 7.83
CA GLU A 168 -3.55 -13.24 7.75
C GLU A 168 -4.15 -13.42 6.35
N ALA A 169 -3.31 -13.61 5.31
CA ALA A 169 -3.79 -13.81 3.95
C ALA A 169 -4.44 -15.19 3.82
N ALA A 170 -5.51 -15.29 3.04
CA ALA A 170 -6.17 -16.56 2.74
C ALA A 170 -5.24 -17.52 1.99
N VAL A 171 -4.38 -16.96 1.11
CA VAL A 171 -3.34 -17.69 0.39
C VAL A 171 -1.98 -17.19 0.85
N GLU A 172 -1.26 -18.03 1.58
CA GLU A 172 0.08 -17.68 2.09
C GLU A 172 1.19 -17.91 1.06
N ASP A 173 0.98 -18.84 0.13
CA ASP A 173 1.97 -19.16 -0.90
C ASP A 173 2.08 -18.03 -1.95
N LEU A 174 3.26 -17.42 -1.99
CA LEU A 174 3.60 -16.33 -2.89
C LEU A 174 3.63 -16.76 -4.37
N GLN A 175 3.80 -18.05 -4.65
CA GLN A 175 3.84 -18.57 -6.02
C GLN A 175 2.46 -18.59 -6.69
N LEU A 176 1.39 -18.62 -5.90
CA LEU A 176 0.02 -18.72 -6.42
C LEU A 176 -0.50 -17.39 -6.98
N TYR A 177 0.04 -16.25 -6.51
CA TYR A 177 -0.31 -14.95 -7.05
C TYR A 177 0.30 -14.77 -8.45
N ARG A 178 -0.54 -14.49 -9.45
CA ARG A 178 -0.10 -14.36 -10.85
C ARG A 178 0.64 -13.06 -11.12
N ASN A 179 0.21 -11.96 -10.49
CA ASN A 179 0.72 -10.62 -10.70
C ASN A 179 0.66 -9.77 -9.41
N LEU A 180 1.22 -8.56 -9.44
CA LEU A 180 1.27 -7.71 -8.24
C LEU A 180 -0.11 -7.19 -7.84
N GLY A 181 -1.01 -6.97 -8.81
CA GLY A 181 -2.37 -6.52 -8.55
C GLY A 181 -3.21 -7.56 -7.80
N GLU A 182 -2.99 -8.86 -8.04
CA GLU A 182 -3.64 -9.95 -7.31
C GLU A 182 -3.09 -10.06 -5.88
N PHE A 183 -1.76 -10.01 -5.72
CA PHE A 183 -1.11 -9.99 -4.41
C PHE A 183 -1.57 -8.80 -3.55
N PHE A 184 -1.74 -7.65 -4.17
CA PHE A 184 -2.19 -6.44 -3.51
C PHE A 184 -3.63 -6.54 -3.00
N ARG A 185 -4.50 -7.20 -3.79
CA ARG A 185 -5.91 -7.47 -3.46
C ARG A 185 -6.12 -8.84 -2.82
N ARG A 186 -5.09 -9.38 -2.18
CA ARG A 186 -5.17 -10.66 -1.47
C ARG A 186 -6.38 -10.66 -0.54
N LYS A 187 -7.11 -11.76 -0.53
CA LYS A 187 -8.17 -11.99 0.46
C LYS A 187 -7.54 -12.30 1.81
N LEU A 188 -8.19 -11.90 2.89
CA LEU A 188 -7.82 -12.29 4.24
C LEU A 188 -8.56 -13.56 4.68
N LYS A 189 -8.01 -14.26 5.66
CA LYS A 189 -8.71 -15.37 6.33
C LYS A 189 -9.94 -14.82 7.07
N PRO A 190 -11.09 -15.52 7.07
CA PRO A 190 -12.31 -15.04 7.75
C PRO A 190 -12.07 -14.71 9.23
N GLN A 191 -11.29 -15.52 9.93
CA GLN A 191 -10.95 -15.32 11.35
C GLN A 191 -9.95 -14.18 11.61
N ALA A 192 -9.32 -13.60 10.58
CA ALA A 192 -8.32 -12.56 10.77
C ALA A 192 -8.94 -11.18 11.12
N ARG A 193 -10.23 -10.99 10.83
CA ARG A 193 -10.95 -9.73 11.02
C ARG A 193 -12.36 -10.01 11.59
N PRO A 194 -12.46 -10.33 12.89
CA PRO A 194 -13.76 -10.44 13.53
C PRO A 194 -14.46 -9.08 13.52
N VAL A 195 -15.72 -9.07 13.12
CA VAL A 195 -16.57 -7.87 13.11
C VAL A 195 -17.11 -7.65 14.52
N CYS A 196 -16.99 -6.43 15.04
CA CYS A 196 -17.56 -6.10 16.34
C CYS A 196 -19.08 -5.99 16.26
N ASP A 197 -19.79 -6.84 17.01
CA ASP A 197 -21.26 -6.84 17.02
C ASP A 197 -21.85 -5.74 17.90
N SER A 198 -21.22 -5.42 19.03
CA SER A 198 -21.77 -4.53 20.06
C SER A 198 -21.76 -3.05 19.71
N HIS A 199 -20.98 -2.63 18.71
CA HIS A 199 -20.85 -1.23 18.32
C HIS A 199 -21.57 -0.97 16.99
N CYS A 200 -22.14 0.23 16.88
CA CYS A 200 -22.98 0.61 15.74
C CYS A 200 -22.16 0.95 14.49
N VAL A 201 -20.90 1.39 14.65
CA VAL A 201 -20.01 1.72 13.53
C VAL A 201 -18.63 1.11 13.75
N ILE A 202 -18.18 0.34 12.77
CA ILE A 202 -16.84 -0.27 12.71
C ILE A 202 -15.96 0.39 11.65
N SER A 203 -14.66 0.16 11.72
CA SER A 203 -13.74 0.59 10.68
C SER A 203 -14.05 -0.14 9.37
N PRO A 204 -14.20 0.58 8.25
CA PRO A 204 -14.49 -0.02 6.95
C PRO A 204 -13.25 -0.67 6.32
N ALA A 205 -12.05 -0.33 6.78
CA ALA A 205 -10.79 -0.76 6.18
C ALA A 205 -9.67 -0.93 7.21
N ASP A 206 -8.63 -1.66 6.81
CA ASP A 206 -7.35 -1.66 7.52
C ASP A 206 -6.57 -0.40 7.18
N GLY A 207 -6.03 0.28 8.18
CA GLY A 207 -5.29 1.50 7.90
C GLY A 207 -4.80 2.26 9.11
N LYS A 208 -4.62 3.55 8.92
CA LYS A 208 -4.26 4.52 9.95
C LYS A 208 -5.32 5.59 10.02
N ILE A 209 -5.80 5.88 11.24
CA ILE A 209 -6.70 7.01 11.48
C ILE A 209 -5.93 8.30 11.24
N LEU A 210 -6.35 9.11 10.27
CA LEU A 210 -5.75 10.43 10.01
C LEU A 210 -6.40 11.51 10.87
N HIS A 211 -7.73 11.54 10.84
CA HIS A 211 -8.55 12.48 11.57
C HIS A 211 -9.94 11.88 11.83
N PHE A 212 -10.56 12.29 12.92
CA PHE A 212 -11.95 11.96 13.25
C PHE A 212 -12.51 13.05 14.16
N GLY A 213 -13.82 13.20 14.21
CA GLY A 213 -14.48 14.15 15.10
C GLY A 213 -15.84 14.58 14.60
N ARG A 214 -16.40 15.58 15.30
CA ARG A 214 -17.62 16.28 14.90
C ARG A 214 -17.28 17.24 13.77
N VAL A 215 -18.11 17.30 12.74
CA VAL A 215 -18.02 18.31 11.68
C VAL A 215 -18.45 19.65 12.28
N LYS A 216 -17.64 20.68 12.05
CA LYS A 216 -17.93 22.05 12.47
C LYS A 216 -17.85 22.97 11.25
N ASN A 217 -18.77 23.92 11.15
CA ASN A 217 -18.78 24.96 10.11
C ASN A 217 -18.76 24.40 8.68
N CYS A 218 -19.38 23.24 8.43
CA CYS A 218 -19.33 22.55 7.13
C CYS A 218 -17.90 22.25 6.62
N GLU A 219 -16.90 22.24 7.50
CA GLU A 219 -15.52 21.90 7.18
C GLU A 219 -15.12 20.59 7.84
N VAL A 220 -14.29 19.83 7.12
CA VAL A 220 -13.72 18.57 7.59
C VAL A 220 -12.21 18.68 7.60
N GLU A 221 -11.59 18.27 8.70
CA GLU A 221 -10.14 18.24 8.79
C GLU A 221 -9.57 17.02 8.04
N GLN A 222 -8.68 17.31 7.10
CA GLN A 222 -7.95 16.33 6.30
C GLN A 222 -6.80 15.74 7.11
N VAL A 223 -5.88 16.60 7.55
CA VAL A 223 -4.74 16.28 8.42
C VAL A 223 -4.30 17.57 9.12
N LYS A 224 -4.19 17.53 10.45
CA LYS A 224 -3.55 18.54 11.32
C LYS A 224 -3.63 19.98 10.79
N GLY A 225 -4.81 20.57 10.90
CA GLY A 225 -5.08 21.99 10.58
C GLY A 225 -5.31 22.29 9.09
N VAL A 226 -5.30 21.29 8.21
CA VAL A 226 -5.73 21.44 6.81
C VAL A 226 -7.17 20.96 6.69
N THR A 227 -8.09 21.86 6.35
CA THR A 227 -9.53 21.56 6.18
C THR A 227 -9.95 21.57 4.71
N TYR A 228 -11.13 21.00 4.45
CA TYR A 228 -11.84 21.08 3.18
C TYR A 228 -13.36 21.23 3.42
N SER A 229 -14.04 21.91 2.51
CA SER A 229 -15.49 22.08 2.56
C SER A 229 -16.23 20.77 2.26
N LEU A 230 -17.25 20.47 3.06
CA LEU A 230 -18.18 19.36 2.85
C LEU A 230 -18.95 19.50 1.53
N GLU A 231 -19.37 20.71 1.21
CA GLU A 231 -20.12 20.99 -0.01
C GLU A 231 -19.25 20.68 -1.24
N THR A 232 -18.00 21.12 -1.24
CA THR A 232 -17.05 20.78 -2.31
C THR A 232 -16.77 19.27 -2.37
N PHE A 233 -16.78 18.59 -1.23
CA PHE A 233 -16.45 17.16 -1.14
C PHE A 233 -17.60 16.25 -1.58
N LEU A 234 -18.82 16.49 -1.10
CA LEU A 234 -20.03 15.72 -1.46
C LEU A 234 -20.68 16.22 -2.75
N GLY A 235 -20.46 17.50 -3.10
CA GLY A 235 -21.13 18.20 -4.19
C GLY A 235 -22.58 18.57 -3.85
N PRO A 236 -23.33 19.11 -4.82
CA PRO A 236 -24.73 19.53 -4.63
C PRO A 236 -25.65 18.36 -4.27
N LEU A 237 -26.60 18.54 -3.36
CA LEU A 237 -27.49 17.49 -2.85
C LEU A 237 -28.68 17.20 -3.80
N THR A 238 -28.38 16.85 -5.04
CA THR A 238 -29.38 16.57 -6.10
C THR A 238 -30.20 15.31 -5.86
N TRP A 239 -29.80 14.42 -4.94
CA TRP A 239 -30.58 13.23 -4.57
C TRP A 239 -31.59 13.51 -3.45
N THR A 240 -31.58 14.73 -2.91
CA THR A 240 -32.44 15.14 -1.80
C THR A 240 -33.51 16.13 -2.26
N GLU A 241 -34.02 15.95 -3.49
CA GLU A 241 -35.01 16.85 -4.12
C GLU A 241 -36.27 17.05 -3.24
N ASN A 242 -36.68 16.03 -2.48
CA ASN A 242 -37.82 16.13 -1.57
C ASN A 242 -37.55 16.96 -0.29
N LEU A 243 -36.30 17.13 0.16
CA LEU A 243 -35.99 17.97 1.33
C LEU A 243 -35.72 19.44 0.96
N LEU A 244 -35.41 19.72 -0.31
CA LEU A 244 -35.21 21.09 -0.80
C LEU A 244 -36.54 21.79 -1.08
N ASN A 245 -37.58 21.06 -1.51
CA ASN A 245 -38.90 21.62 -1.83
C ASN A 245 -39.68 22.16 -0.62
N ASN A 246 -39.30 21.81 0.61
CA ASN A 246 -39.97 22.25 1.85
C ASN A 246 -39.22 23.37 2.59
N ARG A 247 -38.21 24.00 1.98
CA ARG A 247 -37.48 25.09 2.63
C ARG A 247 -38.00 26.47 2.23
N ASN A 248 -38.18 27.31 3.24
CA ASN A 248 -38.37 28.74 3.07
C ASN A 248 -37.12 29.32 2.40
N GLU A 249 -37.29 30.04 1.28
CA GLU A 249 -36.20 30.65 0.52
C GLU A 249 -35.40 31.71 1.31
N ASP A 250 -35.95 32.17 2.44
CA ASP A 250 -35.42 33.30 3.21
C ASP A 250 -34.27 32.96 4.18
N ASP A 251 -34.03 31.69 4.52
CA ASP A 251 -32.85 31.26 5.32
C ASP A 251 -32.43 29.83 4.95
N PRO A 252 -31.60 29.65 3.91
CA PRO A 252 -31.00 28.36 3.62
C PRO A 252 -29.97 28.09 4.72
N GLY A 253 -30.40 27.43 5.79
CA GLY A 253 -29.53 26.93 6.86
C GLY A 253 -28.29 26.21 6.30
N SER A 254 -27.28 26.00 7.12
CA SER A 254 -25.97 25.53 6.65
C SER A 254 -26.06 24.20 5.88
N PHE A 255 -25.10 23.92 5.00
CA PHE A 255 -25.05 22.65 4.26
C PHE A 255 -25.10 21.42 5.20
N GLN A 256 -24.50 21.55 6.38
CA GLN A 256 -24.56 20.55 7.45
C GLN A 256 -25.98 20.34 8.00
N ASP A 257 -26.77 21.41 8.17
CA ASP A 257 -28.16 21.32 8.64
C ASP A 257 -29.06 20.59 7.62
N THR A 258 -28.67 20.61 6.34
CA THR A 258 -29.35 19.79 5.32
C THR A 258 -29.07 18.30 5.48
N LEU A 259 -27.86 17.95 5.92
CA LEU A 259 -27.43 16.57 6.06
C LEU A 259 -27.92 15.93 7.36
N VAL A 260 -28.08 16.72 8.42
CA VAL A 260 -28.60 16.24 9.71
C VAL A 260 -30.12 16.17 9.62
N THR A 261 -30.64 14.96 9.46
CA THR A 261 -32.07 14.71 9.20
C THR A 261 -32.90 14.54 10.48
N LYS A 262 -32.28 14.20 11.61
CA LYS A 262 -32.98 13.94 12.87
C LYS A 262 -32.59 14.95 13.95
N GLU A 263 -33.58 15.33 14.75
CA GLU A 263 -33.38 16.23 15.88
C GLU A 263 -32.49 15.58 16.96
N GLY A 264 -31.62 16.37 17.58
CA GLY A 264 -30.69 15.89 18.62
C GLY A 264 -29.46 15.13 18.09
N ASN A 265 -29.36 14.93 16.78
CA ASN A 265 -28.18 14.37 16.14
C ASN A 265 -27.19 15.45 15.68
N GLU A 266 -25.99 14.99 15.34
CA GLU A 266 -24.96 15.79 14.71
C GLU A 266 -24.16 14.99 13.69
N LEU A 267 -23.40 15.70 12.85
CA LEU A 267 -22.59 15.11 11.81
C LEU A 267 -21.17 14.81 12.32
N PHE A 268 -20.73 13.57 12.13
CA PHE A 268 -19.41 13.09 12.50
C PHE A 268 -18.64 12.65 11.25
N HIS A 269 -17.32 12.62 11.36
CA HIS A 269 -16.46 12.16 10.29
C HIS A 269 -15.29 11.32 10.80
N CYS A 270 -14.79 10.42 9.96
CA CYS A 270 -13.60 9.62 10.21
C CYS A 270 -12.82 9.39 8.91
N VAL A 271 -11.52 9.64 8.93
CA VAL A 271 -10.62 9.52 7.77
C VAL A 271 -9.62 8.40 8.03
N VAL A 272 -9.70 7.35 7.23
CA VAL A 272 -8.84 6.16 7.32
C VAL A 272 -7.93 6.09 6.10
N TYR A 273 -6.62 6.14 6.33
CA TYR A 273 -5.60 5.99 5.29
C TYR A 273 -5.10 4.56 5.18
N LEU A 274 -5.14 4.01 3.97
CA LEU A 274 -4.65 2.68 3.65
C LEU A 274 -3.23 2.80 3.10
N ALA A 275 -2.24 2.37 3.90
CA ALA A 275 -0.85 2.34 3.46
C ALA A 275 -0.60 1.13 2.54
N PRO A 276 0.42 1.14 1.66
CA PRO A 276 0.62 0.07 0.68
C PRO A 276 0.71 -1.36 1.24
N GLY A 277 1.12 -1.53 2.50
CA GLY A 277 1.18 -2.85 3.14
C GLY A 277 -0.16 -3.36 3.70
N ASP A 278 -1.15 -2.48 3.85
CA ASP A 278 -2.44 -2.79 4.45
C ASP A 278 -3.31 -3.63 3.49
N TYR A 279 -4.47 -4.08 3.97
CA TYR A 279 -5.50 -4.73 3.16
C TYR A 279 -6.35 -3.68 2.44
N HIS A 280 -6.50 -3.80 1.12
CA HIS A 280 -7.07 -2.74 0.27
C HIS A 280 -8.49 -2.99 -0.21
N CYS A 281 -9.18 -3.97 0.36
CA CYS A 281 -10.64 -3.98 0.28
C CYS A 281 -11.21 -3.18 1.44
N PHE A 282 -12.37 -2.60 1.21
CA PHE A 282 -13.15 -1.90 2.21
C PHE A 282 -14.56 -2.45 2.24
N HIS A 283 -15.17 -2.33 3.40
CA HIS A 283 -16.38 -3.01 3.81
C HIS A 283 -17.39 -2.02 4.35
N SER A 284 -18.63 -2.46 4.46
CA SER A 284 -19.67 -1.67 5.07
C SER A 284 -19.40 -1.49 6.57
N PRO A 285 -19.33 -0.25 7.07
CA PRO A 285 -19.03 0.03 8.47
C PRO A 285 -20.24 -0.16 9.41
N THR A 286 -21.45 -0.18 8.86
CA THR A 286 -22.72 -0.36 9.58
C THR A 286 -23.72 -1.05 8.65
N ASP A 287 -24.88 -1.42 9.18
CA ASP A 287 -26.07 -1.62 8.36
C ASP A 287 -26.54 -0.25 7.83
N TRP A 288 -26.71 -0.14 6.52
CA TRP A 288 -27.19 1.09 5.86
C TRP A 288 -27.71 0.78 4.46
N ARG A 289 -28.38 1.75 3.88
CA ARG A 289 -28.97 1.67 2.55
C ARG A 289 -28.36 2.72 1.65
N VAL A 290 -27.60 2.28 0.65
CA VAL A 290 -26.96 3.16 -0.33
C VAL A 290 -28.01 3.59 -1.36
N ALA A 291 -28.30 4.88 -1.39
CA ALA A 291 -29.29 5.48 -2.27
C ALA A 291 -28.66 6.02 -3.55
N HIS A 292 -27.50 6.66 -3.42
CA HIS A 292 -26.90 7.46 -4.47
C HIS A 292 -25.39 7.26 -4.54
N ARG A 293 -24.85 7.32 -5.77
CA ARG A 293 -23.43 7.40 -6.04
C ARG A 293 -23.12 8.64 -6.86
N ARG A 294 -22.18 9.43 -6.36
CA ARG A 294 -21.49 10.46 -7.13
C ARG A 294 -20.05 10.10 -7.39
N HIS A 295 -19.65 10.08 -8.65
CA HIS A 295 -18.25 9.94 -9.05
C HIS A 295 -17.68 11.28 -9.47
N PHE A 296 -16.65 11.73 -8.76
CA PHE A 296 -15.87 12.92 -9.11
C PHE A 296 -14.58 12.50 -9.80
N PRO A 297 -14.44 12.64 -11.12
CA PRO A 297 -13.16 12.48 -11.77
C PRO A 297 -12.20 13.61 -11.35
N GLY A 298 -10.96 13.26 -11.07
CA GLY A 298 -9.98 14.21 -10.52
C GLY A 298 -8.54 13.78 -10.71
N SER A 299 -7.61 14.47 -10.06
CA SER A 299 -6.20 14.06 -10.03
C SER A 299 -6.01 12.77 -9.20
N LEU A 300 -4.82 12.19 -9.26
CA LEU A 300 -4.47 11.03 -8.43
C LEU A 300 -3.20 11.37 -7.65
N MET A 301 -3.29 12.41 -6.82
CA MET A 301 -2.19 12.83 -5.95
C MET A 301 -2.05 11.88 -4.76
N SER A 302 -0.83 11.67 -4.27
CA SER A 302 -0.59 10.86 -3.09
C SER A 302 -1.30 11.40 -1.85
N VAL A 303 -2.05 10.52 -1.19
CA VAL A 303 -2.75 10.77 0.08
C VAL A 303 -1.91 10.41 1.30
N ASN A 304 -0.62 10.14 1.11
CA ASN A 304 0.30 9.93 2.22
C ASN A 304 0.25 11.15 3.17
N PRO A 305 0.19 10.93 4.50
CA PRO A 305 0.12 12.02 5.49
C PRO A 305 1.21 13.09 5.38
N GLY A 306 2.37 12.76 4.80
CA GLY A 306 3.41 13.75 4.47
C GLY A 306 2.96 14.78 3.43
N ILE A 307 2.33 14.32 2.36
CA ILE A 307 1.89 15.13 1.22
C ILE A 307 0.53 15.78 1.50
N ALA A 308 -0.38 15.06 2.16
CA ALA A 308 -1.69 15.58 2.54
C ALA A 308 -1.63 16.80 3.49
N ARG A 309 -0.51 17.02 4.17
CA ARG A 309 -0.31 18.26 4.95
C ARG A 309 0.03 19.48 4.10
N TRP A 310 0.51 19.29 2.88
CA TRP A 310 0.99 20.39 2.03
C TRP A 310 -0.04 20.85 1.01
N ILE A 311 -1.05 20.03 0.72
CA ILE A 311 -2.02 20.27 -0.33
C ILE A 311 -3.39 20.45 0.32
N LYS A 312 -3.85 21.70 0.38
CA LYS A 312 -5.21 22.03 0.80
C LYS A 312 -6.21 21.32 -0.13
N GLU A 313 -7.29 20.81 0.45
CA GLU A 313 -8.38 20.14 -0.28
C GLU A 313 -7.91 18.99 -1.19
N LEU A 314 -6.87 18.27 -0.77
CA LEU A 314 -6.31 17.15 -1.54
C LEU A 314 -7.40 16.15 -1.92
N PHE A 315 -8.29 15.82 -0.98
CA PHE A 315 -9.36 14.86 -1.20
C PHE A 315 -10.41 15.36 -2.21
N CYS A 316 -10.67 16.67 -2.25
CA CYS A 316 -11.59 17.27 -3.24
C CYS A 316 -10.97 17.34 -4.64
N HIS A 317 -9.65 17.47 -4.74
CA HIS A 317 -8.94 17.45 -6.00
C HIS A 317 -8.74 16.06 -6.58
N ASN A 318 -8.68 15.04 -5.72
CA ASN A 318 -8.49 13.67 -6.15
C ASN A 318 -9.77 13.06 -6.72
N GLU A 319 -9.58 12.12 -7.63
CA GLU A 319 -10.68 11.26 -8.07
C GLU A 319 -11.26 10.51 -6.87
N ARG A 320 -12.58 10.58 -6.71
CA ARG A 320 -13.28 9.96 -5.59
C ARG A 320 -14.67 9.47 -5.99
N VAL A 321 -15.16 8.48 -5.26
CA VAL A 321 -16.49 7.92 -5.40
C VAL A 321 -17.20 8.07 -4.06
N VAL A 322 -18.23 8.89 -4.03
CA VAL A 322 -19.07 9.16 -2.86
C VAL A 322 -20.29 8.27 -2.96
N LEU A 323 -20.50 7.44 -1.95
CA LEU A 323 -21.73 6.69 -1.76
C LEU A 323 -22.51 7.33 -0.61
N SER A 324 -23.78 7.67 -0.85
CA SER A 324 -24.64 8.34 0.11
C SER A 324 -25.96 7.62 0.27
N GLY A 325 -26.53 7.69 1.46
CA GLY A 325 -27.81 7.09 1.80
C GLY A 325 -28.07 7.20 3.29
N ASP A 326 -28.73 6.20 3.85
CA ASP A 326 -29.27 6.29 5.21
C ASP A 326 -28.88 5.07 6.06
N TRP A 327 -28.60 5.32 7.33
CA TRP A 327 -28.43 4.30 8.37
C TRP A 327 -29.40 4.57 9.53
N THR A 328 -29.34 3.77 10.59
CA THR A 328 -30.29 3.85 11.72
C THR A 328 -30.44 5.27 12.30
N HIS A 329 -29.39 6.09 12.25
CA HIS A 329 -29.41 7.46 12.79
C HIS A 329 -29.59 8.57 11.75
N GLY A 330 -29.89 8.26 10.49
CA GLY A 330 -30.14 9.28 9.45
C GLY A 330 -29.09 9.22 8.35
N PHE A 331 -28.49 10.35 7.97
CA PHE A 331 -27.57 10.41 6.85
C PHE A 331 -26.29 9.57 7.07
N PHE A 332 -25.87 8.83 6.03
CA PHE A 332 -24.62 8.10 5.99
C PHE A 332 -23.93 8.25 4.63
N SER A 333 -22.61 8.45 4.66
CA SER A 333 -21.79 8.53 3.47
C SER A 333 -20.44 7.84 3.67
N LEU A 334 -20.07 7.03 2.68
CA LEU A 334 -18.75 6.41 2.56
C LEU A 334 -18.12 6.84 1.24
N THR A 335 -16.97 7.51 1.33
CA THR A 335 -16.26 8.02 0.17
C THR A 335 -14.93 7.31 -0.01
N ALA A 336 -14.76 6.68 -1.16
CA ALA A 336 -13.49 6.10 -1.60
C ALA A 336 -12.68 7.16 -2.39
N VAL A 337 -11.53 7.56 -1.84
CA VAL A 337 -10.65 8.56 -2.46
C VAL A 337 -9.44 7.86 -3.06
N GLY A 338 -9.26 8.03 -4.38
CA GLY A 338 -8.11 7.52 -5.11
C GLY A 338 -6.85 8.32 -4.81
N ALA A 339 -5.69 7.74 -5.13
CA ALA A 339 -4.39 8.39 -4.98
C ALA A 339 -3.41 7.97 -6.08
N THR A 340 -2.16 8.41 -5.99
CA THR A 340 -1.12 7.99 -6.94
C THR A 340 -0.93 6.48 -6.90
N ASN A 341 -0.79 5.88 -8.07
CA ASN A 341 -0.65 4.44 -8.31
C ASN A 341 -1.92 3.62 -8.07
N VAL A 342 -3.04 4.25 -7.68
CA VAL A 342 -4.34 3.57 -7.60
C VAL A 342 -4.84 3.31 -9.01
N GLY A 343 -4.81 2.04 -9.41
CA GLY A 343 -5.21 1.61 -10.76
C GLY A 343 -6.67 1.96 -11.08
N SER A 344 -7.56 1.83 -10.10
CA SER A 344 -8.97 2.22 -10.11
C SER A 344 -9.60 1.96 -8.74
N ILE A 345 -10.76 2.59 -8.49
CA ILE A 345 -11.70 2.28 -7.41
C ILE A 345 -12.77 1.36 -7.99
N ARG A 346 -13.08 0.26 -7.31
CA ARG A 346 -14.15 -0.67 -7.67
C ARG A 346 -15.15 -0.77 -6.53
N ILE A 347 -16.43 -0.59 -6.84
CA ILE A 347 -17.56 -0.87 -5.95
C ILE A 347 -18.21 -2.15 -6.48
N TYR A 348 -18.43 -3.15 -5.63
CA TYR A 348 -18.75 -4.50 -6.12
C TYR A 348 -20.14 -4.61 -6.75
N PHE A 349 -21.13 -3.93 -6.19
CA PHE A 349 -22.50 -3.92 -6.72
C PHE A 349 -22.68 -2.96 -7.91
N ASP A 350 -21.77 -2.00 -8.10
CA ASP A 350 -21.83 -1.04 -9.21
C ASP A 350 -20.91 -1.45 -10.36
N LYS A 351 -21.49 -2.18 -11.32
CA LYS A 351 -20.78 -2.67 -12.51
C LYS A 351 -20.52 -1.57 -13.55
N GLU A 352 -21.25 -0.45 -13.47
CA GLU A 352 -21.17 0.65 -14.45
C GLU A 352 -20.10 1.67 -14.09
N LEU A 353 -19.72 1.76 -12.82
CA LEU A 353 -18.68 2.66 -12.35
C LEU A 353 -17.33 2.39 -13.05
N ARG A 354 -16.87 3.39 -13.80
CA ARG A 354 -15.53 3.42 -14.41
C ARG A 354 -14.73 4.58 -13.82
N THR A 355 -13.67 4.24 -13.09
CA THR A 355 -12.72 5.22 -12.55
C THR A 355 -11.41 5.22 -13.34
N ASN A 356 -10.59 6.27 -13.16
CA ASN A 356 -9.33 6.47 -13.85
C ASN A 356 -9.45 6.56 -15.40
N ASN A 357 -10.60 7.04 -15.91
CA ASN A 357 -10.83 7.22 -17.34
C ASN A 357 -9.78 8.20 -17.95
N PRO A 358 -9.17 7.89 -19.11
CA PRO A 358 -8.26 8.80 -19.82
C PRO A 358 -8.88 10.15 -20.17
N ARG A 359 -10.17 10.16 -20.54
CA ARG A 359 -10.91 11.39 -20.85
C ARG A 359 -11.82 11.70 -19.68
N TYR A 360 -11.64 12.88 -19.10
CA TYR A 360 -12.52 13.39 -18.06
C TYR A 360 -12.50 14.91 -18.06
N ASN A 361 -13.59 15.51 -17.60
CA ASN A 361 -13.68 16.94 -17.42
C ASN A 361 -13.37 17.25 -15.96
N LYS A 362 -12.38 18.11 -15.71
CA LYS A 362 -12.02 18.47 -14.34
C LYS A 362 -13.14 19.30 -13.74
N GLY A 363 -13.58 18.94 -12.54
CA GLY A 363 -14.68 19.62 -11.85
C GLY A 363 -16.08 19.14 -12.27
N SER A 364 -16.19 18.20 -13.21
CA SER A 364 -17.45 17.51 -13.44
C SER A 364 -17.69 16.44 -12.38
N TYR A 365 -18.91 15.93 -12.32
CA TYR A 365 -19.28 14.75 -11.55
C TYR A 365 -20.29 13.91 -12.34
N ASN A 366 -20.37 12.62 -12.04
CA ASN A 366 -21.33 11.70 -12.63
C ASN A 366 -22.19 11.08 -11.52
N ASP A 367 -23.48 11.35 -11.58
CA ASP A 367 -24.47 10.84 -10.63
C ASP A 367 -25.10 9.55 -11.10
N PHE A 368 -25.47 8.71 -10.14
CA PHE A 368 -26.22 7.50 -10.37
C PHE A 368 -27.07 7.22 -9.13
N SER A 369 -28.38 7.20 -9.32
CA SER A 369 -29.33 6.85 -8.27
C SER A 369 -29.61 5.36 -8.33
N TYR A 370 -29.36 4.65 -7.23
CA TYR A 370 -29.73 3.24 -7.10
C TYR A 370 -31.23 3.08 -6.85
N ILE A 371 -31.89 4.11 -6.34
CA ILE A 371 -33.34 4.10 -6.07
C ILE A 371 -34.13 4.15 -7.38
N SER A 372 -33.80 5.08 -8.28
CA SER A 372 -34.52 5.23 -9.55
C SER A 372 -34.18 4.14 -10.54
N ASN A 373 -32.95 3.61 -10.50
CA ASN A 373 -32.44 2.70 -11.52
C ASN A 373 -32.46 1.21 -11.10
N ASN A 374 -32.58 0.86 -9.81
CA ASN A 374 -32.46 -0.54 -9.32
C ASN A 374 -33.32 -0.81 -8.06
N ASN A 375 -34.60 -1.17 -8.24
CA ASN A 375 -35.54 -1.72 -7.23
C ASN A 375 -36.24 -0.76 -6.25
N GLN A 376 -36.38 0.55 -6.52
CA GLN A 376 -37.12 1.52 -5.66
C GLN A 376 -36.63 1.69 -4.20
N GLU A 377 -35.81 0.78 -3.67
CA GLU A 377 -35.35 0.79 -2.28
C GLU A 377 -33.86 1.18 -2.14
N GLY A 378 -33.06 1.13 -3.20
CA GLY A 378 -31.60 1.31 -3.14
C GLY A 378 -30.86 0.02 -2.77
N ILE A 379 -29.58 0.10 -2.42
CA ILE A 379 -28.73 -1.07 -2.12
C ILE A 379 -28.55 -1.21 -0.60
N SER A 380 -29.17 -2.22 0.00
CA SER A 380 -28.94 -2.58 1.40
C SER A 380 -27.57 -3.23 1.59
N MET A 381 -26.79 -2.70 2.53
CA MET A 381 -25.48 -3.21 2.92
C MET A 381 -25.51 -3.61 4.39
N ARG A 382 -25.02 -4.81 4.71
CA ARG A 382 -24.89 -5.26 6.11
C ARG A 382 -23.55 -4.86 6.71
N LYS A 383 -23.50 -4.60 8.01
CA LYS A 383 -22.26 -4.35 8.76
C LYS A 383 -21.26 -5.48 8.49
N GLY A 384 -20.06 -5.10 8.07
CA GLY A 384 -19.01 -6.04 7.71
C GLY A 384 -19.05 -6.57 6.28
N GLU A 385 -20.07 -6.27 5.49
CA GLU A 385 -20.19 -6.77 4.13
C GLU A 385 -19.15 -6.15 3.17
N HIS A 386 -18.66 -6.95 2.22
CA HIS A 386 -17.72 -6.51 1.20
C HIS A 386 -18.33 -5.41 0.31
N LEU A 387 -17.73 -4.23 0.32
CA LEU A 387 -18.27 -3.07 -0.40
C LEU A 387 -17.46 -2.74 -1.66
N GLY A 388 -16.14 -2.73 -1.54
CA GLY A 388 -15.26 -2.39 -2.66
C GLY A 388 -13.80 -2.64 -2.43
N GLU A 389 -12.98 -2.29 -3.42
CA GLU A 389 -11.53 -2.42 -3.37
C GLU A 389 -10.81 -1.28 -4.09
N PHE A 390 -9.59 -1.03 -3.64
CA PHE A 390 -8.62 -0.20 -4.33
C PHE A 390 -7.54 -1.05 -4.98
N ASN A 391 -7.10 -0.62 -6.16
CA ASN A 391 -5.96 -1.25 -6.82
C ASN A 391 -4.59 -0.76 -6.33
N LEU A 392 -4.51 0.38 -5.62
CA LEU A 392 -3.34 0.77 -4.80
C LEU A 392 -3.72 1.80 -3.71
N GLY A 393 -2.79 2.18 -2.82
CA GLY A 393 -3.04 2.96 -1.59
C GLY A 393 -3.95 4.18 -1.71
N SER A 394 -4.80 4.38 -0.71
CA SER A 394 -6.03 5.18 -0.82
C SER A 394 -6.49 5.70 0.54
N THR A 395 -7.59 6.45 0.53
CA THR A 395 -8.25 6.92 1.76
C THR A 395 -9.73 6.62 1.71
N ILE A 396 -10.29 6.16 2.83
CA ILE A 396 -11.73 6.14 3.07
C ILE A 396 -12.10 7.31 3.96
N VAL A 397 -13.10 8.07 3.56
CA VAL A 397 -13.72 9.11 4.40
C VAL A 397 -15.14 8.67 4.72
N LEU A 398 -15.42 8.55 6.01
CA LEU A 398 -16.77 8.36 6.53
C LEU A 398 -17.34 9.71 6.97
N LEU A 399 -18.60 9.94 6.63
CA LEU A 399 -19.42 11.05 7.09
C LEU A 399 -20.77 10.48 7.50
N PHE A 400 -21.17 10.67 8.76
CA PHE A 400 -22.40 10.06 9.25
C PHE A 400 -23.04 10.89 10.35
N GLU A 401 -24.37 10.94 10.31
CA GLU A 401 -25.21 11.55 11.32
C GLU A 401 -25.37 10.60 12.51
N ALA A 402 -25.08 11.04 13.74
CA ALA A 402 -25.27 10.23 14.95
C ALA A 402 -25.78 11.07 16.13
N PRO A 403 -26.31 10.46 17.20
CA PRO A 403 -26.66 11.16 18.43
C PRO A 403 -25.49 11.95 19.02
N ARG A 404 -25.78 13.10 19.65
CA ARG A 404 -24.77 14.00 20.25
C ARG A 404 -23.84 13.34 21.29
N ASN A 405 -24.29 12.28 21.94
CA ASN A 405 -23.52 11.47 22.89
C ASN A 405 -22.57 10.47 22.21
N PHE A 406 -22.59 10.34 20.88
CA PHE A 406 -21.62 9.50 20.17
C PHE A 406 -20.19 9.97 20.46
N THR A 407 -19.36 9.02 20.90
CA THR A 407 -17.98 9.25 21.29
C THR A 407 -17.06 8.30 20.54
N PHE A 408 -16.03 8.87 19.89
CA PHE A 408 -15.00 8.07 19.24
C PHE A 408 -14.08 7.44 20.29
N ASN A 409 -13.78 6.15 20.12
CA ASN A 409 -12.75 5.45 20.88
C ASN A 409 -11.48 5.31 20.04
N LEU A 410 -10.97 6.45 19.54
CA LEU A 410 -9.87 6.50 18.58
C LEU A 410 -8.79 7.49 19.02
N GLN A 411 -7.59 7.30 18.47
CA GLN A 411 -6.48 8.25 18.57
C GLN A 411 -5.92 8.56 17.18
N ALA A 412 -5.60 9.84 16.93
CA ALA A 412 -5.05 10.26 15.65
C ALA A 412 -3.68 9.60 15.41
N GLY A 413 -3.51 8.99 14.24
CA GLY A 413 -2.31 8.26 13.87
C GLY A 413 -2.26 6.79 14.30
N GLN A 414 -3.24 6.30 15.06
CA GLN A 414 -3.32 4.89 15.44
C GLN A 414 -3.56 4.00 14.23
N LYS A 415 -3.04 2.77 14.30
CA LYS A 415 -3.43 1.71 13.37
C LYS A 415 -4.80 1.17 13.76
N ILE A 416 -5.63 0.90 12.76
CA ILE A 416 -6.95 0.30 12.93
C ILE A 416 -7.13 -0.81 11.89
N ARG A 417 -7.90 -1.82 12.25
CA ARG A 417 -8.28 -2.92 11.36
C ARG A 417 -9.76 -2.84 11.02
N TYR A 418 -10.11 -3.30 9.84
CA TYR A 418 -11.49 -3.56 9.48
C TYR A 418 -12.14 -4.46 10.54
N GLY A 419 -13.37 -4.13 10.95
CA GLY A 419 -14.10 -4.84 12.01
C GLY A 419 -13.95 -4.25 13.41
N GLU A 420 -12.90 -3.45 13.66
CA GLU A 420 -12.70 -2.79 14.95
C GLU A 420 -13.68 -1.61 15.13
N PRO A 421 -14.19 -1.36 16.34
CA PRO A 421 -15.15 -0.29 16.59
C PRO A 421 -14.54 1.10 16.41
N LEU A 422 -15.31 2.03 15.86
CA LEU A 422 -14.90 3.45 15.79
C LEU A 422 -15.30 4.24 17.03
N GLY A 423 -16.43 3.89 17.64
CA GLY A 423 -16.98 4.65 18.76
C GLY A 423 -18.23 4.01 19.33
N THR A 424 -18.68 4.58 20.43
CA THR A 424 -19.84 4.16 21.21
C THR A 424 -20.85 5.28 21.29
N MET A 425 -22.13 4.93 21.45
CA MET A 425 -23.18 5.87 21.85
C MET A 425 -23.30 5.94 23.36
#